data_AF-A0A0F8YKS6-F1
#
_entry.id   AF-A0A0F8YKS6-F1
#
_cell.length_a   1.000
_cell.length_b   1.000
_cell.length_c   1.000
_cell.angle_alpha   90.00
_cell.angle_beta   90.00
_cell.angle_gamma   90.00
#
_symmetry.space_group_name_H-M   'P 1'
#
loop_
_entity.id
_entity.type
_entity.pdbx_description
1 polymer ?
#
loop_
_entity_poly.entity_id
_entity_poly.type
_entity_poly.pdbx_seq_one_letter_code
_entity_poly.pdbx_strand_id
1 'polypeptide(L)'
;MGHPLVLVSNRGPATFERDAAGRLAPRRGGGGLVTALTGLLRQRDALWIASAMTDEDSEVSREHGGRAFEFNLDGIDHRIRLVTSDEVAYDRFYNLIANPLLWFLQPSLWALSHVPAIRPADREAWELGYKQVNADLAAATIEEIDDLDEPIVMLHDYHLYTCPALIRSARPETFLQHFVHIPWTQPDAWRVLPVEIRNEIFAGLLSNDIIGFHTRSYCRNFLQCCRDLMNLETDFERGVVIRDGRETWVRAYPLPIDPDTFRAIASSEGVTQREGEILR
;
A
#
# COMPACT_ATOMS: atom_id res chain seq x y z
N MET A 1 -3.63 -27.23 -3.09
CA MET A 1 -2.66 -26.17 -2.73
C MET A 1 -3.42 -24.86 -2.77
N GLY A 2 -3.21 -23.95 -1.81
CA GLY A 2 -3.87 -22.64 -1.87
C GLY A 2 -3.23 -21.77 -2.95
N HIS A 3 -4.00 -20.84 -3.52
CA HIS A 3 -3.49 -19.84 -4.48
C HIS A 3 -2.23 -19.11 -3.95
N PRO A 4 -1.18 -18.87 -4.74
CA PRO A 4 -0.04 -18.07 -4.32
C PRO A 4 -0.49 -16.66 -3.88
N LEU A 5 0.08 -16.16 -2.79
CA LEU A 5 -0.26 -14.84 -2.25
C LEU A 5 0.91 -13.88 -2.46
N VAL A 6 0.64 -12.74 -3.09
CA VAL A 6 1.61 -11.66 -3.29
C VAL A 6 1.08 -10.39 -2.66
N LEU A 7 1.81 -9.86 -1.68
CA LEU A 7 1.51 -8.58 -1.03
C LEU A 7 2.35 -7.49 -1.69
N VAL A 8 1.74 -6.35 -2.02
CA VAL A 8 2.44 -5.20 -2.62
C VAL A 8 2.15 -3.96 -1.79
N SER A 9 3.19 -3.30 -1.27
CA SER A 9 3.05 -2.07 -0.46
C SER A 9 4.28 -1.20 -0.61
N ASN A 10 4.16 0.10 -0.30
CA ASN A 10 5.34 0.97 -0.31
C ASN A 10 6.38 0.53 0.74
N ARG A 11 5.92 0.17 1.95
CA ARG A 11 6.80 -0.31 3.03
C ARG A 11 6.76 -1.83 3.13
N GLY A 12 7.92 -2.46 3.18
CA GLY A 12 8.07 -3.88 3.48
C GLY A 12 8.00 -4.20 4.98
N PRO A 13 8.06 -5.49 5.35
CA PRO A 13 8.11 -5.94 6.74
C PRO A 13 9.43 -5.60 7.45
N ALA A 14 10.48 -5.30 6.68
CA ALA A 14 11.77 -4.86 7.18
C ALA A 14 12.41 -3.84 6.22
N THR A 15 13.31 -3.03 6.78
CA THR A 15 14.41 -2.37 6.05
C THR A 15 15.72 -3.04 6.45
N PHE A 16 16.77 -2.87 5.67
CA PHE A 16 18.02 -3.56 5.89
C PHE A 16 19.15 -2.60 6.28
N GLU A 17 20.02 -3.09 7.16
CA GLU A 17 21.28 -2.45 7.53
C GLU A 17 22.38 -3.50 7.60
N ARG A 18 23.64 -3.08 7.69
CA ARG A 18 24.76 -3.99 7.97
C ARG A 18 25.27 -3.79 9.38
N ASP A 19 25.50 -4.90 10.08
CA ASP A 19 26.14 -4.87 11.40
C ASP A 19 27.64 -4.52 11.30
N ALA A 20 28.31 -4.37 12.45
CA ALA A 20 29.74 -4.05 12.49
C ALA A 20 30.64 -5.12 11.83
N ALA A 21 30.12 -6.33 11.57
CA ALA A 21 30.79 -7.41 10.87
C ALA A 21 30.42 -7.47 9.37
N GLY A 22 29.63 -6.52 8.86
CA GLY A 22 29.18 -6.45 7.48
C GLY A 22 28.02 -7.38 7.13
N ARG A 23 27.43 -8.05 8.12
CA ARG A 23 26.31 -8.99 7.91
C ARG A 23 25.01 -8.22 7.80
N LEU A 24 24.14 -8.70 6.91
CA LEU A 24 22.80 -8.17 6.74
C LEU A 24 21.99 -8.33 8.03
N ALA A 25 21.46 -7.21 8.53
CA ALA A 25 20.68 -7.11 9.74
C ALA A 25 19.32 -6.49 9.39
N PRO A 26 18.24 -7.28 9.31
CA PRO A 26 16.91 -6.75 9.06
C PRO A 26 16.41 -5.97 10.28
N ARG A 27 15.88 -4.78 10.05
CA ARG A 27 15.17 -3.97 11.03
C ARG A 27 13.69 -3.97 10.72
N ARG A 28 12.88 -4.33 11.72
CA ARG A 28 11.43 -4.38 11.60
C ARG A 28 10.88 -3.05 11.06
N GLY A 29 10.10 -3.13 9.99
CA GLY A 29 9.40 -1.99 9.41
C GLY A 29 8.39 -1.41 10.39
N GLY A 30 8.39 -0.09 10.54
CA GLY A 30 7.42 0.60 11.39
C GLY A 30 6.04 0.74 10.74
N GLY A 31 4.98 0.68 11.56
CA GLY A 31 3.62 1.07 11.17
C GLY A 31 2.57 -0.03 11.33
N GLY A 32 1.30 0.38 11.45
CA GLY A 32 0.17 -0.52 11.73
C GLY A 32 -0.08 -1.56 10.62
N LEU A 33 0.24 -1.24 9.37
CA LEU A 33 0.12 -2.14 8.21
C LEU A 33 1.04 -3.36 8.36
N VAL A 34 2.32 -3.14 8.64
CA VAL A 34 3.31 -4.21 8.79
C VAL A 34 2.92 -5.14 9.93
N THR A 35 2.56 -4.57 11.08
CA THR A 35 2.12 -5.35 12.24
C THR A 35 0.89 -6.20 11.93
N ALA A 36 -0.12 -5.62 11.27
CA ALA A 36 -1.35 -6.35 10.98
C ALA A 36 -1.16 -7.46 9.92
N LEU A 37 -0.33 -7.23 8.91
CA LEU A 37 -0.07 -8.21 7.86
C LEU A 37 0.93 -9.30 8.29
N THR A 38 1.80 -9.04 9.27
CA THR A 38 2.72 -10.07 9.81
C THR A 38 1.95 -11.27 10.37
N GLY A 39 0.76 -11.06 10.96
CA GLY A 39 -0.10 -12.15 11.42
C GLY A 39 -0.58 -13.08 10.30
N LEU A 40 -0.81 -12.53 9.10
CA LEU A 40 -1.19 -13.31 7.91
C LEU A 40 -0.01 -14.17 7.42
N LEU A 41 1.20 -13.61 7.42
CA LEU A 41 2.42 -14.32 6.99
C LEU A 41 2.74 -15.55 7.86
N ARG A 42 2.33 -15.54 9.13
CA ARG A 42 2.46 -16.73 10.01
C ARG A 42 1.60 -17.91 9.57
N GLN A 43 0.52 -17.65 8.83
CA GLN A 43 -0.47 -18.67 8.47
C GLN A 43 -0.30 -19.16 7.04
N ARG A 44 0.34 -18.37 6.18
CA ARG A 44 0.47 -18.65 4.75
C ARG A 44 1.77 -18.09 4.23
N ASP A 45 2.48 -18.92 3.48
CA ASP A 45 3.62 -18.45 2.69
C ASP A 45 3.13 -17.41 1.66
N ALA A 46 3.82 -16.28 1.63
CA ALA A 46 3.48 -15.15 0.78
C ALA A 46 4.73 -14.37 0.39
N LEU A 47 4.78 -13.94 -0.86
CA LEU A 47 5.80 -13.03 -1.35
C LEU A 47 5.38 -11.59 -1.02
N TRP A 48 6.29 -10.82 -0.42
CA TRP A 48 6.10 -9.39 -0.20
C TRP A 48 6.94 -8.57 -1.16
N ILE A 49 6.31 -7.76 -2.01
CA ILE A 49 6.96 -6.82 -2.90
C ILE A 49 6.84 -5.42 -2.31
N ALA A 50 7.97 -4.76 -2.09
CA ALA A 50 8.00 -3.42 -1.50
C ALA A 50 9.06 -2.52 -2.12
N SER A 51 8.91 -1.20 -1.97
CA SER A 51 9.92 -0.24 -2.39
C SER A 51 11.19 -0.42 -1.57
N ALA A 52 12.35 -0.33 -2.21
CA ALA A 52 13.60 -0.09 -1.51
C ALA A 52 13.59 1.35 -1.00
N MET A 53 13.60 1.55 0.32
CA MET A 53 13.39 2.87 0.94
C MET A 53 14.68 3.53 1.41
N THR A 54 15.77 2.79 1.39
CA THR A 54 17.10 3.21 1.83
C THR A 54 18.15 2.80 0.79
N ASP A 55 19.32 3.43 0.87
CA ASP A 55 20.46 3.06 0.02
C ASP A 55 20.86 1.60 0.21
N GLU A 56 20.81 1.11 1.46
CA GLU A 56 21.11 -0.28 1.78
C GLU A 56 20.03 -1.23 1.22
N ASP A 57 18.74 -0.89 1.30
CA ASP A 57 17.69 -1.70 0.65
C ASP A 57 17.94 -1.83 -0.85
N SER A 58 18.45 -0.77 -1.49
CA SER A 58 18.78 -0.77 -2.92
C SER A 58 20.03 -1.61 -3.22
N GLU A 59 21.04 -1.60 -2.34
CA GLU A 59 22.19 -2.49 -2.44
C GLU A 59 21.77 -3.96 -2.30
N VAL A 60 20.97 -4.27 -1.28
CA VAL A 60 20.44 -5.62 -1.03
C VAL A 60 19.60 -6.10 -2.22
N SER A 61 18.77 -5.24 -2.80
CA SER A 61 18.05 -5.56 -4.03
C SER A 61 19.01 -5.94 -5.17
N ARG A 62 20.09 -5.17 -5.36
CA ARG A 62 21.10 -5.42 -6.39
C ARG A 62 21.88 -6.71 -6.15
N GLU A 63 22.27 -7.00 -4.92
CA GLU A 63 22.96 -8.25 -4.53
C GLU A 63 22.12 -9.49 -4.90
N HIS A 64 20.79 -9.37 -4.84
CA HIS A 64 19.84 -10.42 -5.23
C HIS A 64 19.33 -10.29 -6.67
N GLY A 65 19.99 -9.47 -7.51
CA GLY A 65 19.64 -9.30 -8.92
C GLY A 65 18.26 -8.69 -9.16
N GLY A 66 17.73 -7.94 -8.20
CA GLY A 66 16.39 -7.35 -8.25
C GLY A 66 15.25 -8.35 -8.09
N ARG A 67 15.52 -9.57 -7.63
CA ARG A 67 14.53 -10.64 -7.44
C ARG A 67 14.17 -10.86 -5.97
N ALA A 68 13.16 -11.70 -5.73
CA ALA A 68 12.77 -12.08 -4.38
C ALA A 68 13.85 -12.90 -3.67
N PHE A 69 14.03 -12.66 -2.37
CA PHE A 69 14.94 -13.39 -1.49
C PHE A 69 14.29 -13.68 -0.13
N GLU A 70 14.88 -14.61 0.61
CA GLU A 70 14.40 -15.02 1.94
C GLU A 70 15.24 -14.36 3.04
N PHE A 71 14.59 -13.99 4.14
CA PHE A 71 15.26 -13.52 5.34
C PHE A 71 14.44 -13.88 6.59
N ASN A 72 15.10 -13.94 7.74
CA ASN A 72 14.44 -14.19 9.02
C ASN A 72 14.29 -12.87 9.80
N LEU A 73 13.09 -12.59 10.29
CA LEU A 73 12.81 -11.48 11.20
C LEU A 73 12.00 -11.96 12.38
N ASP A 74 12.53 -11.78 13.59
CA ASP A 74 11.90 -12.19 14.84
C ASP A 74 11.42 -13.66 14.84
N GLY A 75 12.22 -14.55 14.22
CA GLY A 75 11.93 -15.98 14.14
C GLY A 75 10.90 -16.37 13.09
N ILE A 76 10.52 -15.45 12.21
CA ILE A 76 9.61 -15.69 11.09
C ILE A 76 10.41 -15.59 9.80
N ASP A 77 10.32 -16.62 8.96
CA ASP A 77 10.89 -16.58 7.61
C ASP A 77 9.97 -15.78 6.69
N HIS A 78 10.57 -14.85 5.97
CA HIS A 78 9.88 -13.94 5.05
C HIS A 78 10.50 -14.05 3.67
N ARG A 79 9.65 -14.06 2.63
CA ARG A 79 10.07 -13.90 1.25
C ARG A 79 9.74 -12.48 0.78
N ILE A 80 10.75 -11.71 0.40
CA ILE A 80 10.61 -10.30 0.01
C ILE A 80 11.29 -10.01 -1.31
N ARG A 81 10.72 -9.09 -2.10
CA ARG A 81 11.38 -8.42 -3.22
C ARG A 81 11.40 -6.92 -2.95
N LEU A 82 12.60 -6.34 -2.96
CA LEU A 82 12.81 -4.90 -2.83
C LEU A 82 12.93 -4.28 -4.22
N VAL A 83 12.12 -3.27 -4.51
CA VAL A 83 12.05 -2.59 -5.80
C VAL A 83 12.72 -1.24 -5.70
N THR A 84 13.87 -1.10 -6.36
CA THR A 84 14.57 0.18 -6.45
C THR A 84 13.95 1.04 -7.56
N SER A 85 13.48 2.22 -7.20
CA SER A 85 13.10 3.29 -8.13
C SER A 85 14.22 4.33 -8.23
N ASP A 86 14.17 5.16 -9.26
CA ASP A 86 15.01 6.36 -9.32
C ASP A 86 14.80 7.23 -8.06
N GLU A 87 15.90 7.72 -7.47
CA GLU A 87 15.88 8.44 -6.18
C GLU A 87 15.02 9.71 -6.26
N VAL A 88 15.13 10.45 -7.37
CA VAL A 88 14.35 11.68 -7.59
C VAL A 88 12.88 11.35 -7.80
N ALA A 89 12.57 10.27 -8.53
CA ALA A 89 11.20 9.77 -8.67
C ALA A 89 10.61 9.35 -7.33
N TYR A 90 11.37 8.64 -6.49
CA TYR A 90 10.91 8.20 -5.17
C TYR A 90 10.67 9.37 -4.21
N ASP A 91 11.57 10.37 -4.19
CA ASP A 91 11.37 11.59 -3.42
C ASP A 91 10.09 12.33 -3.84
N ARG A 92 9.88 12.53 -5.15
CA ARG A 92 8.66 13.15 -5.70
C ARG A 92 7.41 12.35 -5.33
N PHE A 93 7.46 11.03 -5.48
CA PHE A 93 6.37 10.13 -5.09
C PHE A 93 6.02 10.27 -3.61
N TYR A 94 7.00 10.16 -2.71
CA TYR A 94 6.75 10.01 -1.29
C TYR A 94 6.58 11.36 -0.57
N ASN A 95 7.45 12.32 -0.87
CA ASN A 95 7.57 13.60 -0.19
C ASN A 95 6.81 14.74 -0.85
N LEU A 96 6.27 14.58 -2.07
CA LEU A 96 5.42 15.60 -2.71
C LEU A 96 3.98 15.12 -2.94
N ILE A 97 3.78 13.85 -3.31
CA ILE A 97 2.44 13.32 -3.62
C ILE A 97 1.85 12.50 -2.47
N ALA A 98 2.48 11.41 -2.05
CA ALA A 98 1.88 10.47 -1.11
C ALA A 98 1.53 11.17 0.21
N ASN A 99 2.51 11.75 0.91
CA ASN A 99 2.26 12.32 2.23
C ASN A 99 1.67 13.73 2.21
N PRO A 100 2.17 14.72 1.44
CA PRO A 100 1.64 16.07 1.54
C PRO A 100 0.29 16.24 0.84
N LEU A 101 -0.01 15.43 -0.18
CA LEU A 101 -1.23 15.54 -0.97
C LEU A 101 -2.26 14.47 -0.59
N LEU A 102 -1.99 13.18 -0.82
CA LEU A 102 -2.99 12.13 -0.62
C LEU A 102 -3.32 11.90 0.87
N TRP A 103 -2.29 11.81 1.72
CA TRP A 103 -2.49 11.62 3.16
C TRP A 103 -3.19 12.80 3.85
N PHE A 104 -3.09 14.04 3.34
CA PHE A 104 -3.87 15.15 3.89
C PHE A 104 -5.29 15.22 3.33
N LEU A 105 -5.48 14.88 2.04
CA LEU A 105 -6.77 14.90 1.37
C LEU A 105 -7.76 13.92 2.01
N GLN A 106 -7.32 12.68 2.20
CA GLN A 106 -8.19 11.56 2.57
C GLN A 106 -8.80 11.61 3.98
N PRO A 107 -8.08 12.05 5.02
CA PRO A 107 -8.67 12.38 6.32
C PRO A 107 -9.26 13.81 6.38
N SER A 108 -9.33 14.54 5.25
CA SER A 108 -9.82 15.91 5.18
C SER A 108 -9.11 16.87 6.15
N LEU A 109 -7.78 16.80 6.23
CA LEU A 109 -6.99 17.59 7.19
C LEU A 109 -6.73 19.04 6.74
N TRP A 110 -7.07 19.39 5.49
CA TRP A 110 -7.06 20.79 5.08
C TRP A 110 -8.30 21.51 5.59
N ALA A 111 -8.09 22.63 6.27
CA ALA A 111 -9.15 23.62 6.43
C ALA A 111 -9.58 24.07 5.03
N LEU A 112 -10.88 24.24 4.81
CA LEU A 112 -11.44 24.66 3.50
C LEU A 112 -10.80 25.96 2.96
N SER A 113 -10.23 26.81 3.85
CA SER A 113 -9.51 28.04 3.50
C SER A 113 -8.03 27.84 3.13
N HIS A 114 -7.43 26.68 3.44
CA HIS A 114 -6.01 26.36 3.22
C HIS A 114 -5.82 25.16 2.30
N VAL A 115 -6.79 24.91 1.42
CA VAL A 115 -6.67 23.91 0.36
C VAL A 115 -5.48 24.29 -0.52
N PRO A 116 -4.50 23.38 -0.74
CA PRO A 116 -3.34 23.70 -1.56
C PRO A 116 -3.78 23.96 -3.00
N ALA A 117 -3.31 25.06 -3.57
CA ALA A 117 -3.39 25.24 -5.02
C ALA A 117 -2.42 24.26 -5.67
N ILE A 118 -2.93 23.34 -6.49
CA ILE A 118 -2.10 22.36 -7.20
C ILE A 118 -1.26 23.09 -8.26
N ARG A 119 0.06 23.05 -8.10
CA ARG A 119 1.04 23.75 -8.91
C ARG A 119 1.51 22.87 -10.06
N PRO A 120 2.14 23.44 -11.12
CA PRO A 120 2.78 22.66 -12.17
C PRO A 120 3.77 21.62 -11.65
N ALA A 121 4.53 21.95 -10.60
CA ALA A 121 5.47 21.01 -9.95
C ALA A 121 4.77 19.79 -9.33
N ASP A 122 3.53 19.94 -8.84
CA ASP A 122 2.78 18.81 -8.27
C ASP A 122 2.28 17.88 -9.39
N ARG A 123 1.98 18.41 -10.59
CA ARG A 123 1.68 17.59 -11.78
C ARG A 123 2.93 16.86 -12.29
N GLU A 124 4.08 17.52 -12.28
CA GLU A 124 5.34 16.88 -12.63
C GLU A 124 5.70 15.77 -11.64
N ALA A 125 5.56 16.01 -10.34
CA ALA A 125 5.79 14.99 -9.30
C ALA A 125 4.81 13.82 -9.39
N TRP A 126 3.58 14.05 -9.86
CA TRP A 126 2.62 13.00 -10.16
C TRP A 126 3.09 12.11 -11.32
N GLU A 127 3.50 12.69 -12.44
CA GLU A 127 3.93 11.95 -13.63
C GLU A 127 5.29 11.28 -13.44
N LEU A 128 6.30 12.03 -13.00
CA LEU A 128 7.69 11.59 -12.91
C LEU A 128 8.07 10.99 -11.54
N GLY A 129 7.14 10.99 -10.58
CA GLY A 129 7.33 10.38 -9.27
C GLY A 129 6.28 9.32 -9.01
N TYR A 130 5.04 9.74 -8.73
CA TYR A 130 4.01 8.80 -8.27
C TYR A 130 3.71 7.68 -9.27
N LYS A 131 3.51 8.03 -10.55
CA LYS A 131 3.29 7.04 -11.62
C LYS A 131 4.53 6.21 -11.91
N GLN A 132 5.73 6.78 -11.82
CA GLN A 132 6.98 6.05 -12.02
C GLN A 132 7.17 4.95 -10.97
N VAL A 133 7.08 5.29 -9.68
CA VAL A 133 7.24 4.29 -8.59
C VAL A 133 6.14 3.22 -8.65
N ASN A 134 4.90 3.60 -8.98
CA ASN A 134 3.82 2.64 -9.19
C ASN A 134 4.09 1.71 -10.38
N ALA A 135 4.73 2.21 -11.44
CA ALA A 135 5.12 1.40 -12.60
C ALA A 135 6.25 0.44 -12.27
N ASP A 136 7.25 0.86 -11.50
CA ASP A 136 8.36 -0.01 -11.07
C ASP A 136 7.83 -1.18 -10.22
N LEU A 137 6.95 -0.89 -9.25
CA LEU A 137 6.30 -1.90 -8.42
C LEU A 137 5.37 -2.81 -9.24
N ALA A 138 4.64 -2.27 -10.20
CA ALA A 138 3.79 -3.07 -11.09
C ALA A 138 4.65 -4.02 -11.95
N ALA A 139 5.76 -3.55 -12.51
CA ALA A 139 6.68 -4.35 -13.32
C ALA A 139 7.28 -5.51 -12.50
N ALA A 140 7.76 -5.22 -11.29
CA ALA A 140 8.25 -6.23 -10.37
C ALA A 140 7.16 -7.25 -9.99
N THR A 141 5.93 -6.78 -9.78
CA THR A 141 4.79 -7.67 -9.49
C THR A 141 4.48 -8.59 -10.66
N ILE A 142 4.42 -8.04 -11.88
CA ILE A 142 4.14 -8.81 -13.10
C ILE A 142 5.20 -9.90 -13.32
N GLU A 143 6.47 -9.60 -13.06
CA GLU A 143 7.56 -10.57 -13.19
C GLU A 143 7.47 -11.70 -12.15
N GLU A 144 7.10 -11.41 -10.91
CA GLU A 144 7.00 -12.45 -9.87
C GLU A 144 5.75 -13.33 -9.99
N ILE A 145 4.69 -12.84 -10.66
CA ILE A 145 3.46 -13.60 -10.85
C ILE A 145 3.39 -14.37 -12.18
N ASP A 146 4.36 -14.19 -13.07
CA ASP A 146 4.27 -14.72 -14.45
C ASP A 146 4.17 -16.25 -14.50
N ASP A 147 4.90 -16.93 -13.62
CA ASP A 147 4.95 -18.39 -13.52
C ASP A 147 4.00 -18.94 -12.43
N LEU A 148 3.16 -18.11 -11.82
CA LEU A 148 2.26 -18.51 -10.75
C LEU A 148 0.88 -18.90 -11.32
N ASP A 149 0.37 -20.04 -10.88
CA ASP A 149 -0.99 -20.48 -11.20
C ASP A 149 -2.00 -19.78 -10.28
N GLU A 150 -2.93 -19.03 -10.89
CA GLU A 150 -3.99 -18.26 -10.23
C GLU A 150 -3.55 -17.47 -8.98
N PRO A 151 -2.57 -16.54 -9.10
CA PRO A 151 -2.07 -15.78 -7.96
C PRO A 151 -3.10 -14.75 -7.48
N ILE A 152 -3.12 -14.54 -6.16
CA ILE A 152 -3.84 -13.46 -5.49
C ILE A 152 -2.84 -12.34 -5.21
N VAL A 153 -3.03 -11.19 -5.84
CA VAL A 153 -2.21 -9.99 -5.60
C VAL A 153 -2.99 -9.01 -4.73
N MET A 154 -2.45 -8.68 -3.56
CA MET A 154 -3.01 -7.74 -2.61
C MET A 154 -2.16 -6.48 -2.55
N LEU A 155 -2.65 -5.41 -3.15
CA LEU A 155 -2.04 -4.09 -3.07
C LEU A 155 -2.52 -3.36 -1.81
N HIS A 156 -1.61 -2.64 -1.18
CA HIS A 156 -1.90 -1.96 0.07
C HIS A 156 -1.58 -0.47 0.02
N ASP A 157 -2.58 0.27 0.50
CA ASP A 157 -2.53 1.67 0.89
C ASP A 157 -2.53 2.69 -0.25
N TYR A 158 -2.64 3.96 0.13
CA TYR A 158 -2.77 5.12 -0.78
C TYR A 158 -1.55 5.40 -1.65
N HIS A 159 -0.43 4.73 -1.37
CA HIS A 159 0.79 4.83 -2.14
C HIS A 159 0.64 4.23 -3.55
N LEU A 160 -0.28 3.28 -3.74
CA LEU A 160 -0.28 2.40 -4.91
C LEU A 160 -1.53 2.53 -5.79
N TYR A 161 -2.16 3.71 -5.87
CA TYR A 161 -3.46 3.81 -6.55
C TYR A 161 -3.41 3.60 -8.06
N THR A 162 -2.27 3.85 -8.73
CA THR A 162 -2.16 3.66 -10.19
C THR A 162 -1.57 2.30 -10.57
N CYS A 163 -0.89 1.62 -9.64
CA CYS A 163 -0.28 0.30 -9.83
C CYS A 163 -1.25 -0.79 -10.35
N PRO A 164 -2.49 -0.96 -9.82
CA PRO A 164 -3.35 -2.05 -10.25
C PRO A 164 -3.77 -1.99 -11.72
N ALA A 165 -3.89 -0.79 -12.31
CA ALA A 165 -4.21 -0.66 -13.74
C ALA A 165 -3.09 -1.21 -14.63
N LEU A 166 -1.83 -1.01 -14.23
CA LEU A 166 -0.67 -1.52 -14.96
C LEU A 166 -0.61 -3.04 -14.89
N ILE A 167 -0.84 -3.61 -13.71
CA ILE A 167 -0.90 -5.07 -13.52
C ILE A 167 -2.06 -5.67 -14.32
N ARG A 168 -3.27 -5.13 -14.19
CA ARG A 168 -4.47 -5.61 -14.91
C ARG A 168 -4.28 -5.57 -16.43
N SER A 169 -3.64 -4.52 -16.95
CA SER A 169 -3.35 -4.40 -18.38
C SER A 169 -2.43 -5.53 -18.88
N ALA A 170 -1.40 -5.88 -18.10
CA ALA A 170 -0.45 -6.93 -18.45
C ALA A 170 -0.97 -8.35 -18.16
N ARG A 171 -1.80 -8.51 -17.12
CA ARG A 171 -2.35 -9.79 -16.66
C ARG A 171 -3.86 -9.64 -16.38
N PRO A 172 -4.71 -9.70 -17.42
CA PRO A 172 -6.15 -9.43 -17.31
C PRO A 172 -6.92 -10.36 -16.38
N GLU A 173 -6.44 -11.60 -16.19
CA GLU A 173 -7.12 -12.64 -15.40
C GLU A 173 -6.64 -12.71 -13.94
N THR A 174 -5.55 -12.02 -13.56
CA THR A 174 -5.01 -12.09 -12.19
C THR A 174 -6.02 -11.54 -11.20
N PHE A 175 -6.24 -12.24 -10.07
CA PHE A 175 -7.09 -11.70 -9.02
C PHE A 175 -6.36 -10.56 -8.28
N LEU A 176 -6.91 -9.35 -8.33
CA LEU A 176 -6.36 -8.15 -7.70
C LEU A 176 -7.28 -7.65 -6.60
N GLN A 177 -6.71 -7.43 -5.42
CA GLN A 177 -7.36 -6.76 -4.31
C GLN A 177 -6.55 -5.54 -3.89
N HIS A 178 -7.21 -4.41 -3.67
CA HIS A 178 -6.58 -3.23 -3.04
C HIS A 178 -7.17 -3.01 -1.66
N PHE A 179 -6.35 -2.80 -0.64
CA PHE A 179 -6.83 -2.40 0.69
C PHE A 179 -6.31 -1.01 1.07
N VAL A 180 -7.21 -0.07 1.35
CA VAL A 180 -6.87 1.30 1.74
C VAL A 180 -6.90 1.41 3.27
N HIS A 181 -5.75 1.70 3.88
CA HIS A 181 -5.58 1.70 5.33
C HIS A 181 -5.93 3.05 5.99
N ILE A 182 -6.13 4.08 5.18
CA ILE A 182 -6.46 5.42 5.64
C ILE A 182 -7.93 5.74 5.36
N PRO A 183 -8.52 6.77 6.01
CA PRO A 183 -9.90 7.13 5.76
C PRO A 183 -10.20 7.39 4.28
N TRP A 184 -11.43 7.07 3.85
CA TRP A 184 -11.92 7.52 2.55
C TRP A 184 -12.99 8.58 2.74
N THR A 185 -12.78 9.75 2.12
CA THR A 185 -13.61 10.95 2.28
C THR A 185 -14.67 11.09 1.18
N GLN A 186 -15.59 12.03 1.38
CA GLN A 186 -16.70 12.34 0.49
C GLN A 186 -16.23 13.03 -0.81
N PRO A 187 -17.06 13.04 -1.87
CA PRO A 187 -16.66 13.51 -3.20
C PRO A 187 -16.05 14.92 -3.24
N ASP A 188 -16.54 15.85 -2.43
CA ASP A 188 -16.10 17.25 -2.49
C ASP A 188 -14.63 17.43 -2.13
N ALA A 189 -14.10 16.64 -1.19
CA ALA A 189 -12.68 16.69 -0.83
C ALA A 189 -11.78 16.21 -1.99
N TRP A 190 -12.26 15.30 -2.83
CA TRP A 190 -11.54 14.84 -4.02
C TRP A 190 -11.56 15.85 -5.18
N ARG A 191 -12.40 16.90 -5.12
CA ARG A 191 -12.43 17.97 -6.14
C ARG A 191 -11.24 18.92 -6.07
N VAL A 192 -10.44 18.83 -5.00
CA VAL A 192 -9.17 19.56 -4.88
C VAL A 192 -8.16 19.08 -5.91
N LEU A 193 -8.19 17.79 -6.26
CA LEU A 193 -7.28 17.24 -7.26
C LEU A 193 -7.68 17.67 -8.67
N PRO A 194 -6.70 17.86 -9.57
CA PRO A 194 -6.98 17.96 -10.99
C PRO A 194 -7.77 16.76 -11.48
N VAL A 195 -8.65 16.99 -12.45
CA VAL A 195 -9.50 15.94 -13.02
C VAL A 195 -8.66 14.78 -13.56
N GLU A 196 -7.51 15.05 -14.15
CA GLU A 196 -6.63 14.02 -14.73
C GLU A 196 -6.09 13.08 -13.65
N ILE A 197 -5.47 13.64 -12.60
CA ILE A 197 -4.93 12.89 -11.45
C ILE A 197 -6.04 12.09 -10.77
N ARG A 198 -7.19 12.72 -10.54
CA ARG A 198 -8.34 12.05 -9.93
C ARG A 198 -8.78 10.86 -10.78
N ASN A 199 -8.96 11.05 -12.09
CA ASN A 199 -9.41 9.99 -12.96
C ASN A 199 -8.43 8.81 -12.98
N GLU A 200 -7.13 9.07 -12.96
CA GLU A 200 -6.10 8.03 -12.91
C GLU A 200 -6.13 7.24 -11.59
N ILE A 201 -6.34 7.91 -10.45
CA ILE A 201 -6.53 7.26 -9.13
C ILE A 201 -7.72 6.30 -9.16
N PHE A 202 -8.90 6.79 -9.58
CA PHE A 202 -10.10 5.96 -9.61
C PHE A 202 -9.98 4.84 -10.66
N ALA A 203 -9.38 5.11 -11.82
CA ALA A 203 -9.16 4.10 -12.84
C ALA A 203 -8.23 2.97 -12.37
N GLY A 204 -7.17 3.31 -11.64
CA GLY A 204 -6.27 2.35 -11.03
C GLY A 204 -6.95 1.51 -9.95
N LEU A 205 -7.65 2.15 -9.00
CA LEU A 205 -8.41 1.44 -7.97
C LEU A 205 -9.48 0.51 -8.57
N LEU A 206 -10.24 0.98 -9.56
CA LEU A 206 -11.29 0.20 -10.24
C LEU A 206 -10.74 -0.88 -11.19
N SER A 207 -9.42 -1.04 -11.30
CA SER A 207 -8.81 -2.19 -11.99
C SER A 207 -8.71 -3.43 -11.10
N ASN A 208 -9.07 -3.30 -9.82
CA ASN A 208 -9.15 -4.40 -8.86
C ASN A 208 -10.49 -5.15 -8.97
N ASP A 209 -10.48 -6.40 -8.50
CA ASP A 209 -11.68 -7.20 -8.27
C ASP A 209 -12.37 -6.80 -6.96
N ILE A 210 -11.56 -6.53 -5.93
CA ILE A 210 -12.03 -6.10 -4.61
C ILE A 210 -11.25 -4.87 -4.14
N ILE A 211 -11.97 -3.86 -3.65
CA ILE A 211 -11.41 -2.74 -2.88
C ILE A 211 -11.89 -2.84 -1.43
N GLY A 212 -10.95 -3.00 -0.52
CA GLY A 212 -11.18 -3.10 0.91
C GLY A 212 -10.93 -1.79 1.66
N PHE A 213 -11.78 -1.51 2.64
CA PHE A 213 -11.66 -0.40 3.58
C PHE A 213 -11.89 -0.88 5.01
N HIS A 214 -11.50 -0.10 6.02
CA HIS A 214 -11.77 -0.45 7.42
C HIS A 214 -13.24 -0.36 7.84
N THR A 215 -14.04 0.53 7.22
CA THR A 215 -15.40 0.80 7.68
C THR A 215 -16.40 0.83 6.53
N ARG A 216 -17.67 0.55 6.85
CA ARG A 216 -18.78 0.69 5.90
C ARG A 216 -18.97 2.15 5.44
N SER A 217 -18.62 3.12 6.29
CA SER A 217 -18.68 4.54 5.94
C SER A 217 -17.70 4.88 4.81
N TYR A 218 -16.46 4.38 4.88
CA TYR A 218 -15.47 4.56 3.83
C TYR A 218 -15.89 3.88 2.52
N CYS A 219 -16.48 2.69 2.61
CA CYS A 219 -17.07 2.01 1.44
C CYS A 219 -18.14 2.87 0.77
N ARG A 220 -19.08 3.41 1.56
CA ARG A 220 -20.15 4.27 1.06
C ARG A 220 -19.59 5.54 0.41
N ASN A 221 -18.57 6.16 1.02
CA ASN A 221 -17.92 7.34 0.47
C ASN A 221 -17.22 7.04 -0.86
N PHE A 222 -16.55 5.89 -0.99
CA PHE A 222 -15.92 5.47 -2.25
C PHE A 222 -16.95 5.26 -3.36
N LEU A 223 -18.06 4.56 -3.07
CA LEU A 223 -19.17 4.38 -4.02
C LEU A 223 -19.77 5.73 -4.44
N GLN A 224 -19.96 6.65 -3.49
CA GLN A 224 -20.42 8.00 -3.79
C GLN A 224 -19.44 8.76 -4.70
N CYS A 225 -18.14 8.63 -4.48
CA CYS A 225 -17.13 9.25 -5.36
C CYS A 225 -17.17 8.66 -6.77
N CYS A 226 -17.32 7.34 -6.91
CA CYS A 226 -17.45 6.70 -8.22
C CYS A 226 -18.68 7.19 -8.97
N ARG A 227 -19.81 7.37 -8.28
CA ARG A 227 -21.02 7.94 -8.87
C ARG A 227 -20.84 9.41 -9.26
N ASP A 228 -20.40 10.26 -8.35
CA ASP A 228 -20.48 11.71 -8.52
C ASP A 228 -19.31 12.31 -9.29
N LEU A 229 -18.14 11.68 -9.23
CA LEU A 229 -16.91 12.19 -9.84
C LEU A 229 -16.56 11.48 -11.15
N MET A 230 -16.94 10.20 -11.26
CA MET A 230 -16.63 9.36 -12.43
C MET A 230 -17.86 9.03 -13.28
N ASN A 231 -19.07 9.38 -12.81
CA ASN A 231 -20.34 9.08 -13.48
C ASN A 231 -20.52 7.58 -13.78
N LEU A 232 -20.08 6.73 -12.84
CA LEU A 232 -20.18 5.28 -12.97
C LEU A 232 -21.46 4.73 -12.33
N GLU A 233 -21.94 3.62 -12.88
CA GLU A 233 -23.02 2.86 -12.27
C GLU A 233 -22.52 2.24 -10.96
N THR A 234 -23.30 2.42 -9.89
CA THR A 234 -22.94 2.00 -8.54
C THR A 234 -24.13 1.39 -7.83
N ASP A 235 -23.96 0.17 -7.33
CA ASP A 235 -24.92 -0.50 -6.47
C ASP A 235 -24.48 -0.33 -5.01
N PHE A 236 -25.19 0.52 -4.28
CA PHE A 236 -24.90 0.79 -2.87
C PHE A 236 -25.30 -0.35 -1.93
N GLU A 237 -26.23 -1.21 -2.34
CA GLU A 237 -26.70 -2.34 -1.54
C GLU A 237 -25.73 -3.51 -1.65
N ARG A 238 -25.34 -3.88 -2.88
CA ARG A 238 -24.32 -4.91 -3.15
C ARG A 238 -22.90 -4.42 -2.86
N GLY A 239 -22.70 -3.11 -2.83
CA GLY A 239 -21.39 -2.46 -2.72
C GLY A 239 -20.53 -2.76 -3.95
N VAL A 240 -21.04 -2.44 -5.14
CA VAL A 240 -20.40 -2.73 -6.43
C VAL A 240 -20.31 -1.47 -7.27
N VAL A 241 -19.19 -1.29 -7.97
CA VAL A 241 -19.05 -0.32 -9.06
C VAL A 241 -18.96 -1.08 -10.37
N ILE A 242 -19.69 -0.64 -11.39
CA ILE A 242 -19.64 -1.24 -12.73
C ILE A 242 -18.90 -0.28 -13.65
N ARG A 243 -17.85 -0.79 -14.30
CA ARG A 243 -17.06 -0.06 -15.29
C ARG A 243 -16.68 -1.00 -16.42
N ASP A 244 -16.99 -0.60 -17.66
CA ASP A 244 -16.64 -1.35 -18.88
C ASP A 244 -17.10 -2.82 -18.84
N GLY A 245 -18.27 -3.07 -18.23
CA GLY A 245 -18.84 -4.42 -18.05
C GLY A 245 -18.25 -5.25 -16.91
N ARG A 246 -17.28 -4.72 -16.16
CA ARG A 246 -16.63 -5.38 -15.02
C ARG A 246 -17.19 -4.86 -13.70
N GLU A 247 -17.44 -5.77 -12.76
CA GLU A 247 -17.81 -5.43 -11.39
C GLU A 247 -16.56 -5.33 -10.50
N THR A 248 -16.44 -4.24 -9.76
CA THR A 248 -15.47 -4.09 -8.66
C THR A 248 -16.23 -4.06 -7.35
N TRP A 249 -15.93 -5.01 -6.46
CA TRP A 249 -16.59 -5.13 -5.16
C TRP A 249 -15.92 -4.24 -4.11
N VAL A 250 -16.73 -3.46 -3.40
CA VAL A 250 -16.26 -2.56 -2.34
C VAL A 250 -16.67 -3.12 -0.98
N ARG A 251 -15.70 -3.34 -0.09
CA ARG A 251 -15.90 -4.13 1.13
C ARG A 251 -15.27 -3.53 2.37
N ALA A 252 -15.94 -3.71 3.51
CA ALA A 252 -15.43 -3.31 4.81
C ALA A 252 -14.80 -4.52 5.51
N TYR A 253 -13.49 -4.48 5.72
CA TYR A 253 -12.76 -5.44 6.55
C TYR A 253 -12.09 -4.70 7.71
N PRO A 254 -12.71 -4.66 8.90
CA PRO A 254 -12.07 -4.06 10.07
C PRO A 254 -10.82 -4.86 10.42
N LEU A 255 -9.69 -4.16 10.58
CA LEU A 255 -8.40 -4.80 10.85
C LEU A 255 -8.21 -4.92 12.36
N PRO A 256 -8.12 -6.13 12.93
CA PRO A 256 -7.93 -6.31 14.36
C PRO A 256 -6.48 -6.03 14.76
N ILE A 257 -6.26 -5.82 16.05
CA ILE A 257 -4.92 -5.90 16.66
C ILE A 257 -4.60 -7.34 17.03
N ASP A 258 -3.32 -7.68 17.19
CA ASP A 258 -2.89 -8.93 17.84
C ASP A 258 -2.85 -8.71 19.37
N PRO A 259 -3.88 -9.12 20.13
CA PRO A 259 -3.95 -8.84 21.55
C PRO A 259 -2.83 -9.52 22.34
N ASP A 260 -2.33 -10.67 21.88
CA ASP A 260 -1.33 -11.45 22.61
C ASP A 260 0.05 -10.82 22.45
N THR A 261 0.40 -10.39 21.24
CA THR A 261 1.62 -9.59 21.01
C THR A 261 1.59 -8.30 21.83
N PHE A 262 0.45 -7.59 21.86
CA PHE A 262 0.32 -6.36 22.67
C PHE A 262 0.48 -6.63 24.18
N ARG A 263 -0.11 -7.70 24.71
CA ARG A 263 0.06 -8.09 26.13
C ARG A 263 1.50 -8.42 26.45
N ALA A 264 2.18 -9.19 25.58
CA ALA A 264 3.58 -9.54 25.77
C ALA A 264 4.49 -8.31 25.81
N ILE A 265 4.27 -7.34 24.91
CA ILE A 265 5.01 -6.07 24.91
C ILE A 265 4.72 -5.27 26.19
N ALA A 266 3.45 -5.18 26.60
CA ALA A 266 3.06 -4.45 27.80
C ALA A 266 3.69 -5.02 29.09
N SER A 267 3.95 -6.33 29.13
CA SER A 267 4.64 -7.00 30.24
C SER A 267 6.16 -7.10 30.08
N SER A 268 6.76 -6.42 29.09
CA SER A 268 8.20 -6.44 28.89
C SER A 268 8.94 -5.64 29.99
N GLU A 269 10.14 -6.08 30.33
CA GLU A 269 10.95 -5.48 31.40
C GLU A 269 11.17 -3.98 31.19
N GLY A 270 11.48 -3.56 29.95
CA GLY A 270 11.67 -2.15 29.63
C GLY A 270 10.40 -1.30 29.83
N VAL A 271 9.22 -1.85 29.52
CA VAL A 271 7.94 -1.16 29.76
C VAL A 271 7.65 -1.08 31.26
N THR A 272 7.81 -2.18 31.99
CA THR A 272 7.59 -2.21 33.45
C THR A 272 8.55 -1.28 34.20
N GLN A 273 9.82 -1.22 33.79
CA GLN A 273 10.80 -0.29 34.37
C GLN A 273 10.37 1.16 34.14
N ARG A 274 9.99 1.50 32.90
CA ARG A 274 9.56 2.85 32.55
C ARG A 274 8.26 3.26 33.24
N GLU A 275 7.31 2.34 33.36
CA GLU A 275 6.08 2.54 34.14
C GLU A 275 6.40 2.86 35.61
N GLY A 276 7.32 2.11 36.22
CA GLY A 276 7.77 2.34 37.58
C GLY A 276 8.50 3.67 37.80
N GLU A 277 9.11 4.26 36.76
CA GLU A 277 9.69 5.61 36.80
C GLU A 277 8.62 6.71 36.73
N ILE A 278 7.55 6.50 35.95
CA ILE A 278 6.48 7.48 35.73
C ILE A 278 5.50 7.53 36.92
N LEU A 279 5.26 6.39 37.57
CA LEU A 279 4.33 6.27 38.69
C LEU A 279 4.93 6.69 40.06
N ARG A 280 6.17 7.19 40.09
CA ARG A 280 6.80 7.79 41.28
C ARG A 280 6.62 9.30 41.28
#